data_AF-A0A7W1GED6-F1
#
_entry.id   AF-A0A7W1GED6-F1
#
_cell.length_a   1.000
_cell.length_b   1.000
_cell.length_c   1.000
_cell.angle_alpha   90.00
_cell.angle_beta   90.00
_cell.angle_gamma   90.00
#
_symmetry.space_group_name_H-M   'P 1'
#
loop_
_entity.id
_entity.type
_entity.pdbx_description
1 polymer ?
#
loop_
_entity_poly.entity_id
_entity_poly.type
_entity_poly.pdbx_seq_one_letter_code
_entity_poly.pdbx_strand_id
1 'polypeptide(L)'
;MRASVIRDLHRRYQQNRDYTPSPVTVPERGTDTAFVRHIAASVGLTPQRSRYYLFQEFEAYCGRQYAADQRVLLLIDDAHHLRLTTMRVLHSLSTVVVANDLAVGMVMIGRGEVVKQMQKESWRAFESRIGLRMRLSSREAKAA
;
A
#
# COMPACT_ATOMS: atom_id res chain seq x y z
N MET A 1 2.05 1.10 19.35
CA MET A 1 0.76 0.64 18.78
C MET A 1 0.78 0.47 17.25
N ARG A 2 1.48 1.29 16.45
CA ARG A 2 1.49 1.18 14.96
C ARG A 2 2.03 -0.12 14.39
N ALA A 3 3.26 -0.48 14.76
CA ALA A 3 3.88 -1.75 14.34
C ALA A 3 3.06 -3.00 14.73
N SER A 4 2.11 -2.86 15.68
CA SER A 4 1.22 -3.94 16.08
C SER A 4 0.09 -4.18 15.08
N VAL A 5 -0.42 -3.16 14.40
CA VAL A 5 -1.59 -3.31 13.50
C VAL A 5 -1.19 -3.88 12.15
N ILE A 6 -0.14 -3.34 11.52
CA ILE A 6 0.37 -3.89 10.24
C ILE A 6 0.82 -5.34 10.42
N ARG A 7 1.52 -5.64 11.51
CA ARG A 7 1.94 -7.01 11.82
C ARG A 7 0.76 -7.95 12.04
N ASP A 8 -0.28 -7.48 12.73
CA ASP A 8 -1.47 -8.29 12.95
C ASP A 8 -2.26 -8.52 11.66
N LEU A 9 -2.44 -7.48 10.84
CA LEU A 9 -3.05 -7.60 9.52
C LEU A 9 -2.25 -8.56 8.64
N HIS A 10 -0.93 -8.38 8.57
CA HIS A 10 -0.06 -9.25 7.81
C HIS A 10 -0.23 -10.72 8.21
N ARG A 11 -0.18 -11.02 9.51
CA ARG A 11 -0.39 -12.38 10.04
C ARG A 11 -1.79 -12.93 9.69
N ARG A 12 -2.85 -12.13 9.81
CA ARG A 12 -4.21 -12.56 9.46
C ARG A 12 -4.34 -12.86 7.96
N TYR A 13 -3.81 -11.98 7.12
CA TYR A 13 -3.89 -12.15 5.67
C TYR A 13 -2.91 -13.19 5.14
N GLN A 14 -1.83 -13.52 5.86
CA GLN A 14 -0.96 -14.67 5.51
C GLN A 14 -1.69 -16.01 5.65
N GLN A 15 -2.70 -16.08 6.52
CA GLN A 15 -3.56 -17.26 6.68
C GLN A 15 -4.71 -17.28 5.68
N ASN A 16 -4.98 -16.15 5.01
CA ASN A 16 -6.01 -16.04 3.98
C ASN A 16 -5.39 -16.34 2.60
N ARG A 17 -5.94 -17.32 1.88
CA ARG A 17 -5.42 -17.72 0.56
C ARG A 17 -5.74 -16.71 -0.54
N ASP A 18 -6.74 -15.85 -0.35
CA ASP A 18 -7.20 -14.89 -1.36
C ASP A 18 -6.22 -13.73 -1.58
N TYR A 19 -5.26 -13.54 -0.66
CA TYR A 19 -4.36 -12.39 -0.68
C TYR A 19 -2.90 -12.77 -0.46
N THR A 20 -2.02 -12.02 -1.11
CA THR A 20 -0.59 -12.01 -0.82
C THR A 20 -0.24 -10.70 -0.13
N PRO A 21 -0.23 -10.67 1.23
CA PRO A 21 0.06 -9.44 1.95
C PRO A 21 1.55 -9.08 1.85
N SER A 22 1.82 -7.82 1.54
CA SER A 22 3.17 -7.28 1.45
C SER A 22 3.31 -6.03 2.32
N PRO A 23 4.08 -6.07 3.42
CA PRO A 23 4.29 -4.90 4.26
C PRO A 23 5.27 -3.92 3.61
N VAL A 24 4.88 -2.64 3.56
CA VAL A 24 5.68 -1.56 2.98
C VAL A 24 5.71 -0.39 3.95
N THR A 25 6.86 -0.11 4.55
CA THR A 25 7.05 1.12 5.33
C THR A 25 7.39 2.29 4.42
N VAL A 26 6.69 3.42 4.54
CA VAL A 26 7.03 4.64 3.80
C VAL A 26 8.20 5.35 4.49
N PRO A 27 9.36 5.48 3.84
CA PRO A 27 10.52 6.10 4.46
C PRO A 27 10.26 7.61 4.63
N GLU A 28 10.71 8.17 5.77
CA GLU A 28 10.60 9.62 6.03
C GLU A 28 11.36 10.44 4.98
N ARG A 29 12.50 9.91 4.54
CA ARG A 29 13.37 10.48 3.51
C ARG A 29 13.66 9.47 2.43
N GLY A 30 13.58 9.89 1.17
CA GLY A 30 13.86 9.04 0.02
C GLY A 30 13.39 9.68 -1.27
N THR A 31 13.83 9.10 -2.39
CA THR A 31 13.34 9.43 -3.72
C THR A 31 12.18 8.50 -4.10
N ASP A 32 11.36 8.90 -5.06
CA ASP A 32 10.26 8.05 -5.56
C ASP A 32 10.78 6.73 -6.12
N THR A 33 11.94 6.75 -6.78
CA THR A 33 12.60 5.55 -7.30
C THR A 33 13.00 4.60 -6.17
N ALA A 34 13.51 5.13 -5.05
CA ALA A 34 13.80 4.31 -3.88
C ALA A 34 12.52 3.70 -3.30
N PHE A 35 11.42 4.45 -3.26
CA PHE A 35 10.12 3.96 -2.80
C PHE A 35 9.55 2.85 -3.71
N VAL A 36 9.63 3.00 -5.04
CA VAL A 36 9.18 1.96 -5.99
C VAL A 36 10.03 0.68 -5.82
N ARG A 37 11.35 0.83 -5.68
CA ARG A 37 12.25 -0.31 -5.41
C ARG A 37 11.92 -1.01 -4.08
N HIS A 38 11.55 -0.23 -3.07
CA HIS A 38 11.13 -0.78 -1.77
C HIS A 38 9.84 -1.60 -1.89
N ILE A 39 8.85 -1.11 -2.65
CA ILE A 39 7.63 -1.88 -2.96
C ILE A 39 7.97 -3.15 -3.73
N ALA A 40 8.79 -3.06 -4.77
CA ALA A 40 9.22 -4.23 -5.54
C ALA A 40 9.93 -5.27 -4.66
N ALA A 41 10.86 -4.84 -3.81
CA ALA A 41 11.54 -5.73 -2.87
C ALA A 41 10.59 -6.38 -1.86
N SER A 42 9.55 -5.66 -1.40
CA SER A 42 8.56 -6.21 -0.45
C SER A 42 7.81 -7.43 -1.00
N VAL A 43 7.61 -7.48 -2.33
CA VAL A 43 6.98 -8.61 -3.02
C VAL A 43 7.99 -9.60 -3.62
N GLY A 44 9.27 -9.48 -3.27
CA GLY A 44 10.34 -10.38 -3.72
C GLY A 44 10.86 -10.10 -5.14
N LEU A 45 10.51 -8.97 -5.76
CA LEU A 45 11.05 -8.58 -7.06
C LEU A 45 12.43 -7.96 -6.93
N THR A 46 13.29 -8.25 -7.92
CA THR A 46 14.66 -7.74 -7.94
C THR A 46 14.70 -6.27 -8.37
N PRO A 47 15.64 -5.45 -7.82
CA PRO A 47 15.73 -4.05 -8.18
C PRO A 47 16.12 -3.87 -9.66
N GLN A 48 15.21 -3.32 -10.46
CA GLN A 48 15.48 -2.94 -11.84
C GLN A 48 16.08 -1.52 -11.95
N ARG A 49 16.79 -1.27 -13.06
CA ARG A 49 17.44 0.03 -13.33
C ARG A 49 16.43 1.15 -13.55
N SER A 50 15.31 0.88 -14.22
CA SER A 50 14.29 1.89 -14.54
C SER A 50 12.99 1.65 -13.78
N ARG A 51 12.30 2.76 -13.47
CA ARG A 51 10.95 2.72 -12.89
C ARG A 51 9.96 2.00 -13.81
N TYR A 52 10.07 2.19 -15.12
CA TYR A 52 9.22 1.52 -16.11
C TYR A 52 9.31 -0.01 -15.99
N TYR A 53 10.52 -0.56 -15.95
CA TYR A 53 10.72 -2.00 -15.80
C TYR A 53 10.22 -2.52 -14.44
N LEU A 54 10.39 -1.75 -13.36
CA LEU A 54 9.80 -2.12 -12.05
C LEU A 54 8.27 -2.22 -12.12
N PHE A 55 7.60 -1.32 -12.83
CA PHE A 55 6.14 -1.37 -13.01
C PHE A 55 5.72 -2.58 -13.84
N GLN A 56 6.39 -2.86 -14.96
CA GLN A 56 6.08 -4.03 -15.78
C GLN A 56 6.27 -5.35 -15.01
N GLU A 57 7.37 -5.48 -14.24
CA GLU A 57 7.62 -6.64 -13.39
C GLU A 57 6.55 -6.78 -12.31
N PHE A 58 6.09 -5.66 -11.73
CA PHE A 58 5.03 -5.67 -10.73
C PHE A 58 3.67 -6.06 -11.34
N GLU A 59 3.34 -5.59 -12.54
CA GLU A 59 2.14 -6.01 -13.27
C GLU A 59 2.19 -7.51 -13.60
N ALA A 60 3.33 -8.01 -14.09
CA ALA A 60 3.53 -9.43 -14.34
C ALA A 60 3.42 -10.26 -13.06
N TYR A 61 3.95 -9.76 -11.94
CA TYR A 61 3.76 -10.37 -10.62
C TYR A 61 2.28 -10.43 -10.22
N CYS A 62 1.53 -9.33 -10.37
CA CYS A 62 0.10 -9.30 -10.11
C CYS A 62 -0.65 -10.33 -10.97
N GLY A 63 -0.28 -10.48 -12.25
CA GLY A 63 -0.84 -11.50 -13.14
C GLY A 63 -0.58 -12.93 -12.65
N ARG A 64 0.62 -13.22 -12.13
CA ARG A 64 0.95 -14.52 -11.54
C ARG A 64 0.16 -14.81 -10.27
N GLN A 65 0.01 -13.81 -9.39
CA GLN A 65 -0.80 -13.97 -8.18
C GLN A 65 -2.27 -14.20 -8.54
N TYR A 66 -2.80 -13.45 -9.51
CA TYR A 66 -4.17 -13.62 -9.99
C TYR A 66 -4.41 -15.02 -10.57
N ALA A 67 -3.48 -15.55 -11.36
CA ALA A 67 -3.54 -16.92 -11.89
C ALA A 67 -3.49 -17.99 -10.78
N ALA A 68 -2.97 -17.66 -9.60
CA ALA A 68 -2.98 -18.49 -8.41
C ALA A 68 -4.20 -18.24 -7.50
N ASP A 69 -5.23 -17.55 -8.00
CA ASP A 69 -6.44 -17.14 -7.26
C ASP A 69 -6.13 -16.24 -6.05
N GLN A 70 -5.07 -15.43 -6.16
CA GLN A 70 -4.63 -14.49 -5.12
C GLN A 70 -4.58 -13.05 -5.65
N ARG A 71 -4.86 -12.09 -4.77
CA ARG A 71 -4.69 -10.65 -5.04
C ARG A 71 -3.55 -10.08 -4.22
N VAL A 72 -2.82 -9.11 -4.75
CA VAL A 72 -1.75 -8.46 -4.01
C VAL A 72 -2.36 -7.50 -3.00
N LEU A 73 -1.94 -7.56 -1.73
CA LEU A 73 -2.39 -6.64 -0.68
C LEU A 73 -1.20 -5.87 -0.13
N LEU A 74 -1.07 -4.59 -0.48
CA LEU A 74 -0.02 -3.74 0.07
C LEU A 74 -0.45 -3.18 1.44
N LEU A 75 0.32 -3.48 2.47
CA LEU A 75 0.12 -2.98 3.83
C LEU A 75 1.09 -1.82 4.07
N ILE A 76 0.65 -0.59 3.79
CA ILE A 76 1.46 0.62 3.84
C ILE A 76 1.50 1.16 5.27
N ASP A 77 2.67 1.10 5.92
CA ASP A 77 2.91 1.72 7.23
C ASP A 77 3.53 3.13 7.08
N ASP A 78 3.36 3.93 8.12
CA ASP A 78 3.83 5.32 8.18
C ASP A 78 3.38 6.19 6.99
N ALA A 79 2.14 6.01 6.53
CA ALA A 79 1.56 6.72 5.38
C ALA A 79 1.59 8.26 5.47
N HIS A 80 1.81 8.83 6.66
CA HIS A 80 2.03 10.28 6.87
C HIS A 80 3.29 10.82 6.21
N HIS A 81 4.25 9.96 5.89
CA HIS A 81 5.43 10.31 5.11
C HIS A 81 5.18 10.34 3.60
N LEU A 82 3.98 9.96 3.13
CA LEU A 82 3.65 10.02 1.71
C LEU A 82 3.74 11.46 1.20
N ARG A 83 4.44 11.60 0.08
CA ARG A 83 4.52 12.81 -0.72
C ARG A 83 3.60 12.66 -1.92
N LEU A 84 3.31 13.78 -2.59
CA LEU A 84 2.49 13.76 -3.80
C LEU A 84 3.04 12.77 -4.85
N THR A 85 4.35 12.72 -5.00
CA THR A 85 5.03 11.88 -5.98
C THR A 85 4.97 10.39 -5.65
N THR A 86 5.20 10.00 -4.39
CA THR A 86 5.04 8.61 -3.92
C THR A 86 3.58 8.18 -3.93
N MET A 87 2.65 9.09 -3.67
CA MET A 87 1.22 8.82 -3.78
C MET A 87 0.85 8.52 -5.25
N ARG A 88 1.37 9.28 -6.23
CA ARG A 88 1.14 8.99 -7.66
C ARG A 88 1.64 7.60 -8.06
N VAL A 89 2.74 7.12 -7.45
CA VAL A 89 3.20 5.73 -7.62
C VAL A 89 2.16 4.75 -7.07
N LEU A 90 1.68 4.95 -5.84
CA LEU A 90 0.62 4.10 -5.26
C LEU A 90 -0.67 4.13 -6.09
N HIS A 91 -1.05 5.29 -6.62
CA HIS A 91 -2.18 5.41 -7.53
C HIS A 91 -2.00 4.51 -8.76
N SER A 92 -0.87 4.61 -9.46
CA SER A 92 -0.56 3.76 -10.62
C SER A 92 -0.58 2.26 -10.28
N LEU A 93 -0.10 1.87 -9.10
CA LEU A 93 -0.13 0.47 -8.66
C LEU A 93 -1.57 0.01 -8.34
N SER A 94 -2.38 0.86 -7.71
CA SER A 94 -3.78 0.55 -7.37
C SER A 94 -4.70 0.43 -8.58
N THR A 95 -4.24 0.90 -9.75
CA THR A 95 -4.98 0.84 -11.02
C THR A 95 -4.63 -0.37 -11.87
N VAL A 96 -3.73 -1.25 -11.41
CA VAL A 96 -3.40 -2.47 -12.14
C VAL A 96 -4.62 -3.39 -12.18
N VAL A 97 -5.07 -3.68 -13.40
CA VAL A 97 -6.22 -4.56 -13.68
C VAL A 97 -5.73 -5.83 -14.36
N VAL A 98 -6.20 -6.98 -13.88
CA VAL A 98 -5.96 -8.30 -14.49
C VAL A 98 -7.32 -8.96 -14.67
N ALA A 99 -7.64 -9.40 -15.89
CA ALA A 99 -8.92 -10.06 -16.23
C ALA A 99 -10.19 -9.30 -15.75
N ASN A 100 -10.17 -7.96 -15.85
CA ASN A 100 -11.21 -7.02 -15.39
C ASN A 100 -11.33 -6.81 -13.87
N ASP A 101 -10.46 -7.43 -13.07
CA ASP A 101 -10.39 -7.21 -11.63
C ASP A 101 -9.22 -6.31 -11.23
N LEU A 102 -9.40 -5.52 -10.16
CA LEU A 102 -8.29 -4.84 -9.51
C LEU A 102 -7.38 -5.88 -8.85
N ALA A 103 -6.15 -5.98 -9.33
CA ALA A 103 -5.20 -6.98 -8.85
C ALA A 103 -4.53 -6.58 -7.52
N VAL A 104 -4.67 -5.30 -7.12
CA VAL A 104 -3.97 -4.72 -5.98
C VAL A 104 -4.96 -4.06 -5.00
N GLY A 105 -5.04 -4.61 -3.80
CA GLY A 105 -5.64 -3.96 -2.64
C GLY A 105 -4.59 -3.19 -1.82
N MET A 106 -5.02 -2.15 -1.10
CA MET A 106 -4.13 -1.38 -0.23
C MET A 106 -4.77 -1.08 1.12
N VAL A 107 -4.02 -1.28 2.20
CA VAL A 107 -4.35 -0.78 3.54
C VAL A 107 -3.26 0.18 3.96
N MET A 108 -3.63 1.43 4.25
CA MET A 108 -2.68 2.45 4.67
C MET A 108 -2.90 2.81 6.14
N ILE A 109 -1.82 2.84 6.89
CA ILE A 109 -1.80 3.21 8.31
C ILE A 109 -0.85 4.38 8.49
N GLY A 110 -1.30 5.41 9.19
CA GLY A 110 -0.52 6.63 9.39
C GLY A 110 -1.03 7.46 10.56
N ARG A 111 -0.45 8.65 10.73
CA ARG A 111 -0.93 9.65 11.69
C ARG A 111 -2.07 10.48 11.08
N GLY A 112 -2.76 11.27 11.90
CA GLY A 112 -3.88 12.12 11.46
C GLY A 112 -3.49 13.15 10.40
N GLU A 113 -2.21 13.48 10.30
CA GLU A 113 -1.59 14.37 9.32
C GLU A 113 -1.85 13.91 7.87
N VAL A 114 -1.99 12.60 7.62
CA VAL A 114 -2.39 12.04 6.32
C VAL A 114 -3.72 12.62 5.85
N VAL A 115 -4.68 12.77 6.76
CA VAL A 115 -6.03 13.27 6.42
C VAL A 115 -5.94 14.70 5.90
N LYS A 116 -5.09 15.54 6.51
CA LYS A 116 -4.85 16.90 6.05
C LYS A 116 -4.18 16.94 4.68
N GLN A 117 -3.30 15.98 4.38
CA GLN A 117 -2.68 15.87 3.06
C GLN A 117 -3.70 15.48 1.98
N MET A 118 -4.60 14.54 2.30
CA MET A 118 -5.64 14.06 1.38
C MET A 118 -6.67 15.13 0.98
N GLN A 119 -6.88 16.15 1.82
CA GLN A 119 -7.77 17.28 1.51
C GLN A 119 -7.23 18.22 0.42
N LYS A 120 -5.94 18.11 0.07
CA LYS A 120 -5.34 18.95 -0.97
C LYS A 120 -5.87 18.54 -2.35
N GLU A 121 -6.08 19.51 -3.22
CA GLU A 121 -6.57 19.26 -4.58
C GLU A 121 -5.74 18.24 -5.36
N SER A 122 -4.41 18.28 -5.18
CA SER A 122 -3.47 17.34 -5.81
C SER A 122 -3.61 15.88 -5.36
N TRP A 123 -4.42 15.60 -4.33
CA TRP A 123 -4.67 14.26 -3.79
C TRP A 123 -6.07 13.72 -4.10
N ARG A 124 -6.97 14.55 -4.67
CA ARG A 124 -8.38 14.18 -4.94
C ARG A 124 -8.53 12.90 -5.76
N ALA A 125 -7.68 12.71 -6.79
CA ALA A 125 -7.72 11.54 -7.66
C ALA A 125 -7.43 10.22 -6.93
N PHE A 126 -6.72 10.28 -5.81
CA PHE A 126 -6.45 9.12 -4.96
C PHE A 126 -7.47 9.02 -3.83
N GLU A 127 -7.91 10.14 -3.27
CA GLU A 127 -8.96 10.16 -2.25
C GLU A 127 -10.24 9.48 -2.73
N SER A 128 -10.64 9.69 -3.99
CA SER A 128 -11.84 9.05 -4.56
C SER A 128 -11.79 7.53 -4.63
N ARG A 129 -10.60 6.92 -4.44
CA ARG A 129 -10.40 5.46 -4.43
C ARG A 129 -10.36 4.87 -3.02
N ILE A 130 -10.48 5.70 -1.99
CA ILE A 130 -10.53 5.24 -0.61
C ILE A 130 -11.95 4.77 -0.30
N GLY A 131 -12.16 3.45 -0.34
CA GLY A 131 -13.46 2.85 -0.02
C GLY A 131 -13.81 2.87 1.47
N LEU A 132 -12.81 2.90 2.36
CA LEU A 132 -13.01 2.92 3.81
C LEU A 132 -11.94 3.77 4.49
N ARG A 133 -12.38 4.62 5.43
CA ARG A 133 -11.50 5.41 6.30
C ARG A 133 -11.90 5.18 7.75
N MET A 134 -10.95 4.80 8.58
CA MET A 134 -11.18 4.56 10.01
C MET A 134 -10.18 5.36 10.84
N ARG A 135 -10.65 5.91 11.96
CA ARG A 135 -9.79 6.55 12.96
C ARG A 135 -9.71 5.63 14.17
N LEU A 136 -8.50 5.15 14.47
CA LEU A 136 -8.24 4.42 15.70
C LEU A 136 -8.01 5.43 16.82
N SER A 137 -8.93 5.49 17.78
CA SER A 137 -8.72 6.21 19.05
C SER A 137 -7.88 5.36 20.00
N SER A 138 -7.21 6.02 20.95
CA SER A 138 -6.69 5.29 22.11
C SER A 138 -7.84 4.55 22.77
N ARG A 139 -7.57 3.34 23.22
CA ARG A 139 -8.50 2.61 24.08
C ARG A 139 -8.63 3.45 25.36
N GLU A 140 -9.72 4.20 25.50
CA GLU A 140 -10.06 4.80 26.78
C GLU A 140 -10.12 3.65 27.79
N ALA A 141 -9.31 3.74 28.84
CA ALA A 141 -9.53 2.97 30.04
C ALA A 141 -10.87 3.44 30.60
N LYS A 142 -11.98 2.81 30.18
CA LYS A 142 -13.23 2.86 30.91
C LYS A 142 -13.03 2.06 32.20
N ALA A 143 -12.46 2.75 33.19
CA ALA A 143 -12.59 2.46 34.61
C ALA A 143 -13.14 3.75 35.22
N ALA A 144 -14.46 3.88 35.18
CA ALA A 144 -15.27 4.75 36.02
C ALA A 144 -16.65 4.12 36.10
#